data_AF-A0A8J5QMC4-F1
#
_entry.id   AF-A0A8J5QMC4-F1
#
_cell.length_a   1.000
_cell.length_b   1.000
_cell.length_c   1.000
_cell.angle_alpha   90.00
_cell.angle_beta   90.00
_cell.angle_gamma   90.00
#
_symmetry.space_group_name_H-M   'P 1'
#
loop_
_entity.id
_entity.type
_entity.pdbx_description
1 polymer ?
#
loop_
_entity_poly.entity_id
_entity_poly.type
_entity_poly.pdbx_seq_one_letter_code
_entity_poly.pdbx_strand_id
1 'polypeptide(L)'
;MEFRLTDNEKDPYFLKTEDVLRELNLRLLMSDNYLSKLPKDCTFFIEIETNESAHIGLSENPKCLEFPWIVKKPNGQLTQQSDNNYLLPLTTIKTEYLGLQIFVKTSNPLNK
;
A
#
# COMPACT_ATOMS: atom_id res chain seq x y z
N MET A 1 22.20 -22.05 30.71
CA MET A 1 22.30 -22.20 29.25
C MET A 1 21.06 -21.52 28.68
N GLU A 2 21.18 -20.27 28.26
CA GLU A 2 20.08 -19.54 27.63
C GLU A 2 19.97 -20.00 26.17
N PHE A 3 18.85 -20.63 25.81
CA PHE A 3 18.55 -20.91 24.42
C PHE A 3 18.20 -19.59 23.73
N ARG A 4 19.10 -19.12 22.86
CA ARG A 4 18.80 -18.02 21.95
C ARG A 4 17.80 -18.54 20.92
N LEU A 5 16.54 -18.14 21.05
CA LEU A 5 15.55 -18.33 20.01
C LEU A 5 16.06 -17.64 18.74
N THR A 6 16.12 -18.37 17.63
CA THR A 6 16.47 -17.80 16.32
C THR A 6 15.33 -16.89 15.86
N ASP A 7 15.60 -15.88 15.03
CA ASP A 7 14.58 -14.90 14.65
C ASP A 7 13.27 -15.56 14.16
N ASN A 8 13.39 -16.68 13.42
CA ASN A 8 12.30 -17.55 12.94
C ASN A 8 11.35 -18.15 14.01
N GLU A 9 11.60 -17.94 15.30
CA GLU A 9 10.74 -18.42 16.40
C GLU A 9 9.93 -17.30 17.07
N LYS A 10 10.01 -16.05 16.58
CA LYS A 10 9.40 -14.89 17.26
C LYS A 10 7.92 -14.68 16.96
N ASP A 11 7.37 -15.28 15.90
CA ASP A 11 5.92 -15.30 15.59
C ASP A 11 5.50 -16.51 14.73
N PRO A 12 5.65 -17.77 15.21
CA PRO A 12 5.44 -18.97 14.38
C PRO A 12 4.00 -19.15 13.87
N TYR A 13 3.04 -18.45 14.49
CA TYR A 13 1.63 -18.48 14.13
C TYR A 13 1.14 -17.16 13.52
N PHE A 14 2.05 -16.24 13.19
CA PHE A 14 1.73 -14.93 12.60
C PHE A 14 0.77 -14.06 13.43
N LEU A 15 0.63 -14.32 14.73
CA LEU A 15 -0.32 -13.61 15.60
C LEU A 15 0.04 -12.14 15.75
N LYS A 16 1.33 -11.82 15.88
CA LYS A 16 1.78 -10.41 15.92
C LYS A 16 1.54 -9.74 14.58
N THR A 17 1.77 -10.47 13.49
CA THR A 17 1.49 -9.96 12.14
C THR A 17 0.00 -9.67 11.96
N GLU A 18 -0.88 -10.58 12.39
CA GLU A 18 -2.33 -10.40 12.35
C GLU A 18 -2.78 -9.21 13.21
N ASP A 19 -2.28 -9.09 14.44
CA ASP A 19 -2.62 -7.99 15.34
C ASP A 19 -2.24 -6.62 14.74
N VAL A 20 -1.07 -6.52 14.11
CA VAL A 20 -0.63 -5.28 13.47
C VAL A 20 -1.44 -4.97 12.20
N LEU A 21 -1.85 -5.99 11.43
CA LEU A 21 -2.78 -5.81 10.31
C LEU A 21 -4.19 -5.39 10.79
N ARG A 22 -4.61 -5.84 11.98
CA ARG A 22 -5.86 -5.38 12.59
C ARG A 22 -5.76 -3.91 13.00
N GLU A 23 -4.65 -3.50 13.61
CA GLU A 23 -4.38 -2.09 13.92
C GLU A 23 -4.37 -1.22 12.65
N LEU A 24 -3.78 -1.73 11.56
CA LEU A 24 -3.80 -1.05 10.26
C LEU A 24 -5.22 -0.73 9.80
N ASN A 25 -6.16 -1.69 9.89
CA ASN A 25 -7.55 -1.46 9.52
C ASN A 25 -8.17 -0.31 10.33
N LEU A 26 -7.91 -0.25 11.64
CA LEU A 26 -8.38 0.85 12.50
C LEU A 26 -7.79 2.20 12.07
N ARG A 27 -6.49 2.24 11.74
CA ARG A 27 -5.85 3.47 11.25
C ARG A 27 -6.43 3.94 9.92
N LEU A 28 -6.72 3.02 9.00
CA LEU A 28 -7.37 3.34 7.72
C LEU A 28 -8.78 3.89 7.92
N LEU A 29 -9.58 3.28 8.81
CA LEU A 29 -10.91 3.79 9.15
C LEU A 29 -10.87 5.20 9.74
N MET A 30 -9.87 5.49 10.58
CA MET A 30 -9.69 6.80 11.20
C MET A 30 -9.02 7.83 10.28
N SER A 31 -8.52 7.42 9.11
CA SER A 31 -7.73 8.27 8.21
C SER A 31 -8.54 9.43 7.62
N ASP A 32 -9.86 9.29 7.49
CA ASP A 32 -10.77 10.35 7.04
C ASP A 32 -10.71 11.61 7.93
N ASN A 33 -10.35 11.47 9.21
CA ASN A 33 -10.20 12.61 10.12
C ASN A 33 -8.97 13.48 9.80
N TYR A 34 -8.00 12.95 9.04
CA TYR A 34 -6.73 13.60 8.72
C TYR A 34 -6.57 13.89 7.24
N LEU A 35 -7.57 13.56 6.41
CA LEU A 35 -7.58 13.81 4.97
C LEU A 35 -8.68 14.80 4.58
N SER A 36 -8.37 15.64 3.59
CA SER A 36 -9.37 16.56 3.04
C SER A 36 -10.45 15.76 2.32
N LYS A 37 -11.70 16.25 2.39
CA LYS A 37 -12.82 15.62 1.69
C LYS A 37 -12.55 15.56 0.19
N LEU A 38 -12.76 14.39 -0.38
CA LEU A 38 -12.68 14.19 -1.83
C LEU A 38 -13.81 14.97 -2.54
N PRO A 39 -13.58 15.45 -3.77
CA PRO A 39 -14.63 15.98 -4.64
C PRO A 39 -15.79 14.99 -4.84
N LYS A 40 -16.93 15.51 -5.31
CA LYS A 40 -18.03 14.66 -5.77
C LYS A 40 -17.59 13.89 -7.03
N ASP A 41 -18.13 12.68 -7.20
CA ASP A 41 -17.95 11.85 -8.39
C ASP A 41 -16.49 11.38 -8.65
N CYS A 42 -15.72 11.14 -7.58
CA CYS A 42 -14.41 10.52 -7.70
C CYS A 42 -14.51 9.05 -8.15
N THR A 43 -13.62 8.66 -9.04
CA THR A 43 -13.34 7.27 -9.41
C THR A 43 -11.95 6.87 -8.92
N PHE A 44 -11.65 5.58 -8.94
CA PHE A 44 -10.32 5.08 -8.57
C PHE A 44 -9.82 4.07 -9.60
N PHE A 45 -8.50 3.88 -9.60
CA PHE A 45 -7.82 2.80 -10.31
C PHE A 45 -6.71 2.27 -9.38
N ILE A 46 -6.21 1.07 -9.68
CA ILE A 46 -5.12 0.44 -8.94
C ILE A 46 -3.90 0.41 -9.84
N GLU A 47 -2.78 0.89 -9.32
CA GLU A 47 -1.47 0.84 -9.97
C GLU A 47 -0.55 -0.08 -9.17
N ILE A 48 0.23 -0.91 -9.85
CA ILE A 48 1.19 -1.81 -9.25
C ILE A 48 2.55 -1.52 -9.88
N GLU A 49 3.51 -1.13 -9.05
CA GLU A 49 4.90 -1.04 -9.45
C GLU A 49 5.56 -2.42 -9.28
N THR A 50 6.11 -2.96 -10.36
CA THR A 50 6.73 -4.28 -10.36
C THR A 50 8.17 -4.20 -10.85
N ASN A 51 9.02 -5.10 -10.34
CA ASN A 51 10.26 -5.41 -11.03
C ASN A 51 9.99 -6.22 -12.31
N GLU A 52 11.03 -6.44 -13.11
CA GLU A 52 10.94 -7.11 -14.41
C GLU A 52 10.37 -8.54 -14.30
N SER A 53 10.85 -9.34 -13.34
CA SER A 53 10.39 -10.72 -13.14
C SER A 53 8.90 -10.79 -12.74
N ALA A 54 8.45 -9.88 -11.87
CA ALA A 54 7.05 -9.84 -11.43
C ALA A 54 6.12 -9.36 -12.56
N HIS A 55 6.59 -8.49 -13.45
CA HIS A 55 5.84 -8.09 -14.64
C HIS A 55 5.54 -9.29 -15.56
N ILE A 56 6.55 -10.12 -15.83
CA ILE A 56 6.41 -11.34 -16.63
C ILE A 56 5.37 -12.27 -15.98
N GLY A 57 5.52 -12.55 -14.68
CA GLY A 57 4.59 -13.40 -13.94
C GLY A 57 3.14 -12.91 -13.95
N LEU A 58 2.91 -11.59 -13.91
CA LEU A 58 1.57 -11.01 -14.05
C LEU A 58 1.01 -11.17 -15.46
N SER A 59 1.83 -10.97 -16.49
CA SER A 59 1.42 -11.08 -17.89
C SER A 59 1.07 -12.51 -18.31
N GLU A 60 1.72 -13.50 -17.70
CA GLU A 60 1.52 -14.93 -17.98
C GLU A 60 0.47 -15.57 -17.07
N ASN A 61 -0.09 -14.84 -16.10
CA ASN A 61 -1.04 -15.39 -15.16
C ASN A 61 -2.38 -15.71 -15.84
N PRO A 62 -2.77 -17.00 -15.98
CA PRO A 62 -4.00 -17.37 -16.66
C PRO A 62 -5.27 -16.84 -15.95
N LYS A 63 -5.18 -16.49 -14.66
CA LYS A 63 -6.28 -15.90 -13.90
C LYS A 63 -6.54 -14.43 -14.25
N CYS A 64 -5.62 -13.77 -14.95
CA CYS A 64 -5.74 -12.37 -15.35
C CYS A 64 -6.19 -12.22 -16.81
N LEU A 65 -6.59 -13.30 -17.50
CA LEU A 65 -7.02 -13.23 -18.91
C LEU A 65 -8.32 -12.44 -19.09
N GLU A 66 -9.28 -12.56 -18.16
CA GLU A 66 -10.54 -11.80 -18.19
C GLU A 66 -10.41 -10.39 -17.59
N PHE A 67 -9.26 -10.08 -16.97
CA PHE A 67 -8.95 -8.77 -16.38
C PHE A 67 -7.48 -8.41 -16.64
N PRO A 68 -7.13 -8.02 -17.89
CA PRO A 68 -5.75 -7.82 -18.28
C PRO A 68 -5.15 -6.55 -17.66
N TRP A 69 -3.89 -6.66 -17.21
CA TRP A 69 -3.11 -5.51 -16.77
C TRP A 69 -2.59 -4.72 -17.96
N ILE A 70 -2.64 -3.39 -17.86
CA ILE A 70 -2.09 -2.49 -18.87
C ILE A 70 -0.83 -1.81 -18.35
N VAL A 71 0.19 -1.71 -19.20
CA VAL A 71 1.41 -0.96 -18.86
C VAL A 71 1.07 0.53 -18.88
N LYS A 72 1.32 1.21 -17.76
CA LYS A 72 1.14 2.66 -17.66
C LYS A 72 2.11 3.36 -18.60
N LYS A 73 1.57 4.16 -19.52
CA LYS A 73 2.39 5.00 -20.40
C LYS A 73 2.95 6.17 -19.59
N PRO A 74 4.23 6.57 -19.77
CA PRO A 74 4.86 7.66 -19.01
C PRO A 74 4.12 9.00 -19.15
N ASN A 75 3.34 9.16 -20.23
CA ASN A 75 2.64 10.40 -20.58
C ASN A 75 1.11 10.21 -20.52
N GLY A 76 0.64 9.04 -20.03
CA GLY A 76 -0.76 8.67 -19.97
C GLY A 76 -1.47 9.44 -18.86
N GLN A 77 -2.32 10.38 -19.25
CA GLN A 77 -3.14 11.25 -18.40
C GLN A 77 -4.16 10.49 -17.52
N LEU A 78 -3.72 9.70 -16.55
CA LEU A 78 -4.62 9.20 -15.48
C LEU A 78 -4.44 9.94 -14.17
N THR A 79 -3.28 10.56 -13.96
CA THR A 79 -3.03 11.48 -12.86
C THR A 79 -2.49 12.77 -13.45
N GLN A 80 -3.27 13.86 -13.38
CA GLN A 80 -2.67 15.19 -13.51
C GLN A 80 -1.65 15.30 -12.37
N GLN A 81 -0.36 15.23 -12.70
CA GLN A 81 0.69 15.50 -11.75
C GLN A 81 0.59 16.98 -11.40
N SER A 82 -0.11 17.31 -10.31
CA SER A 82 0.04 18.63 -9.72
C SER A 82 1.44 18.74 -9.14
N ASP A 83 2.13 19.84 -9.43
CA ASP A 83 3.50 20.10 -8.94
C ASP A 83 3.58 20.11 -7.40
N ASN A 84 2.44 20.37 -6.73
CA ASN A 84 2.32 20.33 -5.29
C ASN A 84 1.71 19.00 -4.84
N ASN A 85 2.55 18.02 -4.54
CA ASN A 85 2.15 16.76 -3.92
C ASN A 85 2.81 16.60 -2.56
N TYR A 86 1.99 16.43 -1.53
CA TYR A 86 2.40 16.13 -0.17
C TYR A 86 2.32 14.62 0.06
N LEU A 87 3.34 14.08 0.73
CA LEU A 87 3.35 12.69 1.22
C LEU A 87 3.01 12.70 2.71
N LEU A 88 1.85 12.15 3.04
CA LEU A 88 1.37 12.03 4.41
C LEU A 88 1.53 10.56 4.87
N PRO A 89 2.42 10.25 5.80
CA PRO A 89 2.55 8.90 6.32
C PRO A 89 1.33 8.53 7.18
N LEU A 90 0.72 7.37 6.91
CA LEU A 90 -0.37 6.83 7.72
C LEU A 90 0.15 5.86 8.77
N THR A 91 0.93 4.86 8.33
CA THR A 91 1.52 3.88 9.23
C THR A 91 2.73 3.18 8.63
N THR A 92 3.59 2.70 9.51
CA THR A 92 4.72 1.84 9.18
C THR A 92 4.59 0.58 10.02
N ILE A 93 4.47 -0.55 9.34
CA ILE A 93 4.40 -1.88 9.91
C ILE A 93 5.75 -2.54 9.70
N LYS A 94 6.36 -2.98 10.79
CA LYS A 94 7.56 -3.79 10.76
C LYS A 94 7.37 -4.96 11.70
N THR A 95 7.06 -6.10 11.12
CA THR A 95 7.07 -7.40 11.81
C THR A 95 8.30 -8.16 11.34
N GLU A 96 8.44 -9.40 11.80
CA GLU A 96 9.50 -10.29 11.37
C GLU A 96 9.39 -10.62 9.87
N TYR A 97 8.17 -10.81 9.35
CA TYR A 97 7.92 -11.28 7.99
C TYR A 97 7.36 -10.21 7.05
N LEU A 98 6.93 -9.06 7.58
CA LEU A 98 6.32 -7.98 6.81
C LEU A 98 6.93 -6.63 7.18
N GLY A 99 7.58 -6.01 6.19
CA GLY A 99 7.86 -4.58 6.19
C GLY A 99 6.89 -3.89 5.24
N LEU A 100 6.01 -3.04 5.77
CA LEU A 100 5.01 -2.32 4.98
C LEU A 100 4.96 -0.86 5.43
N GLN A 101 5.01 0.06 4.47
CA GLN A 101 4.80 1.49 4.70
C GLN A 101 3.62 1.95 3.88
N ILE A 102 2.73 2.73 4.51
CA ILE A 102 1.53 3.25 3.87
C ILE A 102 1.53 4.75 4.02
N PHE A 103 1.36 5.43 2.89
CA PHE A 103 1.31 6.88 2.79
C PHE A 103 0.19 7.31 1.84
N VAL A 104 -0.26 8.54 2.02
CA VAL A 104 -1.21 9.21 1.13
C VAL A 104 -0.45 10.27 0.37
N LYS A 105 -0.58 10.25 -0.96
CA LYS A 105 -0.16 11.35 -1.82
C LYS A 105 -1.36 12.26 -2.06
N THR A 106 -1.28 13.51 -1.63
CA THR A 106 -2.38 14.49 -1.77
C THR A 106 -1.84 15.84 -2.23
N SER A 107 -2.64 16.57 -3.01
CA SER A 107 -2.36 17.97 -3.37
C SER A 107 -2.97 18.98 -2.41
N ASN A 108 -3.79 18.52 -1.45
CA ASN A 108 -4.51 19.36 -0.50
C ASN A 108 -4.45 18.74 0.91
N PRO A 109 -3.35 18.94 1.66
CA PRO A 109 -3.26 18.50 3.04
C PRO A 109 -4.24 19.33 3.90
N LEU A 110 -4.84 18.72 4.92
CA LEU A 110 -5.58 19.50 5.92
C LEU A 110 -4.62 20.50 6.58
N ASN A 111 -4.93 21.79 6.48
CA ASN A 111 -4.27 22.83 7.27
C ASN A 111 -4.56 22.53 8.75
N LYS A 112 -3.52 22.21 9.52
CA LYS A 112 -3.57 22.26 10.98
C LYS A 112 -3.41 23.70 11.44
#